data_AF-A0A2K1K013-F1
#
_entry.id   AF-A0A2K1K013-F1
#
_cell.length_a   1.000
_cell.length_b   1.000
_cell.length_c   1.000
_cell.angle_alpha   90.00
_cell.angle_beta   90.00
_cell.angle_gamma   90.00
#
_symmetry.space_group_name_H-M   'P 1'
#
loop_
_entity.id
_entity.type
_entity.pdbx_description
1 polymer ?
#
loop_
_entity_poly.entity_id
_entity_poly.type
_entity_poly.pdbx_seq_one_letter_code
_entity_poly.pdbx_strand_id
1 'polypeptide(L)'
;MPQMVQGLVGQSGGLSSVPSRFVQPAHGSPRRTHSSDQLDAVPVIDMEGMHAPDQELRSRVVAEIAKACEEWGFFQVIIHGVAPILMEEFRGVADGFFSLSQEEKVECAVKPGMCVGYGRFFETSDGVANWADNLILFSYGDEKKLANPCMSSKPKRFRQWTT
;
A
#
# COMPACT_ATOMS: atom_id res chain seq x y z
N MET A 1 13.33 15.43 -10.37
CA MET A 1 12.37 14.51 -9.73
C MET A 1 11.12 14.45 -10.61
N PRO A 2 10.50 13.28 -10.81
CA PRO A 2 9.25 13.21 -11.54
C PRO A 2 8.15 14.06 -10.88
N GLN A 3 7.21 14.57 -11.68
CA GLN A 3 6.03 15.26 -11.17
C GLN A 3 5.17 14.28 -10.35
N MET A 4 4.80 14.68 -9.14
CA MET A 4 3.95 13.88 -8.23
C MET A 4 2.46 14.10 -8.54
N VAL A 5 1.66 13.05 -8.39
CA VAL A 5 0.23 13.05 -8.72
C VAL A 5 -0.55 13.98 -7.81
N GLN A 6 -0.28 13.96 -6.50
CA GLN A 6 -0.95 14.86 -5.56
C GLN A 6 -0.66 16.33 -5.88
N GLY A 7 0.58 16.65 -6.26
CA GLY A 7 0.95 18.00 -6.72
C GLY A 7 0.32 18.38 -8.06
N LEU A 8 0.03 17.41 -8.92
CA LEU A 8 -0.67 17.59 -10.19
C LEU A 8 -2.15 17.95 -9.98
N VAL A 9 -2.81 17.26 -9.05
CA VAL A 9 -4.21 17.48 -8.70
C VAL A 9 -4.42 18.80 -7.94
N GLY A 10 -3.44 19.19 -7.12
CA GLY A 10 -3.53 20.40 -6.27
C GLY A 10 -3.26 21.74 -6.96
N GLN A 11 -3.08 21.78 -8.28
CA GLN A 11 -2.76 23.03 -9.01
C GLN A 11 -3.96 23.99 -9.06
N SER A 12 -3.69 25.29 -8.94
CA SER A 12 -4.70 26.35 -9.09
C SER A 12 -5.33 26.29 -10.49
N GLY A 13 -6.62 25.97 -10.56
CA GLY A 13 -7.36 25.74 -11.80
C GLY A 13 -7.81 24.30 -12.02
N GLY A 14 -7.32 23.36 -11.19
CA GLY A 14 -7.66 21.94 -11.27
C GLY A 14 -7.13 21.28 -12.55
N LEU A 15 -7.32 19.96 -12.62
CA LEU A 15 -6.92 19.17 -13.78
C LEU A 15 -8.12 18.95 -14.71
N SER A 16 -8.06 19.47 -15.93
CA SER A 16 -9.12 19.28 -16.94
C SER A 16 -9.13 17.89 -17.55
N SER A 17 -7.98 17.23 -17.61
CA SER A 17 -7.83 15.86 -18.11
C SER A 17 -6.59 15.18 -17.54
N VAL A 18 -6.66 13.87 -17.33
CA VAL A 18 -5.50 13.05 -16.92
C VAL A 18 -4.42 13.10 -18.01
N PRO A 19 -3.17 13.49 -17.70
CA PRO A 19 -2.08 13.46 -18.66
C PRO A 19 -1.88 12.08 -19.27
N SER A 20 -1.56 12.04 -20.56
CA SER A 20 -1.43 10.81 -21.36
C SER A 20 -0.54 9.74 -20.74
N ARG A 21 0.53 10.13 -20.06
CA ARG A 21 1.46 9.22 -19.37
C ARG A 21 0.82 8.37 -18.26
N PHE A 22 -0.38 8.70 -17.81
CA PHE A 22 -1.12 7.94 -16.80
C PHE A 22 -2.36 7.24 -17.37
N VAL A 23 -2.58 7.38 -18.67
CA VAL A 23 -3.67 6.70 -19.37
C VAL A 23 -3.20 5.29 -19.73
N GLN A 24 -3.89 4.29 -19.21
CA GLN A 24 -3.59 2.89 -19.51
C GLN A 24 -3.88 2.57 -20.99
N PRO A 25 -3.01 1.83 -21.69
CA PRO A 25 -3.27 1.41 -23.06
C PRO A 25 -4.54 0.56 -23.15
N ALA A 26 -5.32 0.74 -24.23
CA ALA A 26 -6.59 0.03 -24.42
C ALA A 26 -6.46 -1.51 -24.36
N HIS A 27 -5.29 -2.03 -24.71
CA HIS A 27 -4.93 -3.45 -24.78
C HIS A 27 -4.74 -4.11 -23.40
N GLY A 28 -4.65 -3.33 -22.32
CA GLY A 28 -4.42 -3.81 -20.94
C GLY A 28 -5.51 -3.45 -19.95
N SER A 29 -6.57 -2.77 -20.38
CA SER A 29 -7.71 -2.47 -19.51
C SER A 29 -8.59 -3.73 -19.40
N PRO A 30 -8.74 -4.35 -18.22
CA PRO A 30 -9.77 -5.36 -18.06
C PRO A 30 -11.10 -4.70 -18.42
N ARG A 31 -11.72 -5.21 -19.48
CA ARG A 31 -13.03 -4.74 -19.96
C ARG A 31 -13.94 -4.74 -18.74
N ARG A 32 -14.53 -3.59 -18.38
CA ARG A 32 -15.55 -3.54 -17.32
C ARG A 32 -16.70 -4.45 -17.76
N THR A 33 -16.63 -5.71 -17.36
CA THR A 33 -17.74 -6.64 -17.48
C THR A 33 -18.71 -6.21 -16.41
N HIS A 34 -19.66 -5.36 -16.80
CA HIS A 34 -20.90 -5.18 -16.05
C HIS A 34 -21.74 -6.46 -16.19
N SER A 35 -21.19 -7.61 -15.78
CA SER A 35 -21.96 -8.83 -15.61
C SER A 35 -22.47 -8.79 -14.17
N SER A 36 -23.78 -8.62 -14.01
CA SER A 36 -24.46 -8.77 -12.72
C SER A 36 -24.55 -10.24 -12.30
N ASP A 37 -23.65 -11.09 -12.79
CA ASP A 37 -23.51 -12.45 -12.30
C ASP A 37 -22.87 -12.35 -10.93
N GLN A 38 -23.39 -13.14 -9.98
CA GLN A 38 -22.89 -13.20 -8.62
C GLN A 38 -21.38 -13.46 -8.66
N LEU A 39 -20.60 -12.39 -8.54
CA LEU A 39 -19.17 -12.52 -8.27
C LEU A 39 -19.08 -13.21 -6.93
N ASP A 40 -18.38 -14.33 -6.87
CA ASP A 40 -18.08 -14.97 -5.60
C ASP A 40 -17.46 -13.92 -4.66
N ALA A 41 -17.89 -13.91 -3.40
CA ALA A 41 -17.36 -12.96 -2.45
C ALA A 41 -15.91 -13.33 -2.11
N VAL A 42 -15.02 -12.32 -2.06
CA VAL A 42 -13.64 -12.51 -1.61
C VAL A 42 -13.66 -13.20 -0.23
N PRO A 43 -12.91 -14.31 -0.03
CA PRO A 43 -12.93 -15.04 1.22
C PRO A 43 -12.58 -14.15 2.42
N VAL A 44 -13.29 -14.34 3.52
CA VAL A 44 -13.02 -13.69 4.81
C VAL A 44 -12.68 -14.78 5.81
N ILE A 45 -11.48 -14.74 6.39
CA ILE A 45 -10.96 -15.74 7.31
C ILE A 45 -10.95 -15.18 8.73
N ASP A 46 -11.57 -15.91 9.65
CA ASP A 46 -11.51 -15.61 11.08
C ASP A 46 -10.25 -16.20 11.71
N MET A 47 -9.39 -15.33 12.22
CA MET A 47 -8.10 -15.70 12.80
C MET A 47 -8.17 -16.03 14.29
N GLU A 48 -9.32 -15.89 14.96
CA GLU A 48 -9.46 -16.15 16.40
C GLU A 48 -9.02 -17.58 16.76
N GLY A 49 -9.43 -18.55 15.94
CA GLY A 49 -9.09 -19.96 16.10
C GLY A 49 -7.59 -20.27 15.92
N MET A 50 -6.81 -19.36 15.34
CA MET A 50 -5.39 -19.60 15.06
C MET A 50 -4.53 -19.65 16.33
N HIS A 51 -4.95 -18.94 17.39
CA HIS A 51 -4.26 -18.89 18.68
C HIS A 51 -4.95 -19.76 19.75
N ALA A 52 -6.02 -20.48 19.41
CA ALA A 52 -6.72 -21.35 20.34
C ALA A 52 -5.82 -22.53 20.76
N PRO A 53 -5.92 -23.03 22.01
CA PRO A 53 -5.23 -24.26 22.43
C PRO A 53 -5.76 -25.51 21.71
N ASP A 54 -6.99 -25.46 21.19
CA ASP A 54 -7.62 -26.51 20.41
C ASP A 54 -6.92 -26.69 19.05
N GLN A 55 -6.38 -27.89 18.82
CA GLN A 55 -5.69 -28.24 17.59
C GLN A 55 -6.63 -28.33 16.38
N GLU A 56 -7.87 -28.80 16.56
CA GLU A 56 -8.82 -28.92 15.46
C GLU A 56 -9.23 -27.55 14.94
N LEU A 57 -9.49 -26.59 15.84
CA LEU A 57 -9.79 -25.21 15.45
C LEU A 57 -8.64 -24.57 14.67
N ARG A 58 -7.40 -24.72 15.14
CA ARG A 58 -6.22 -24.24 14.40
C ARG A 58 -6.11 -24.88 13.02
N SER A 59 -6.32 -26.19 12.92
CA SER A 59 -6.27 -26.91 11.64
C SER A 59 -7.35 -26.46 10.65
N ARG A 60 -8.54 -26.09 11.13
CA ARG A 60 -9.61 -25.54 10.28
C ARG A 60 -9.20 -24.19 9.67
N VAL A 61 -8.68 -23.27 10.49
CA VAL A 61 -8.22 -21.95 10.01
C VAL A 61 -7.10 -22.11 8.98
N VAL A 62 -6.14 -23.01 9.22
CA VAL A 62 -5.06 -23.30 8.25
C VAL A 62 -5.61 -23.85 6.93
N ALA A 63 -6.60 -24.73 6.98
CA ALA A 63 -7.23 -25.28 5.78
C ALA A 63 -8.00 -24.19 4.99
N GLU A 64 -8.67 -23.26 5.67
CA GLU A 64 -9.33 -22.12 5.04
C GLU A 64 -8.33 -21.18 4.34
N ILE A 65 -7.19 -20.90 4.98
CA ILE A 65 -6.10 -20.12 4.38
C ILE A 65 -5.56 -20.83 3.13
N ALA A 66 -5.27 -22.12 3.23
CA ALA A 66 -4.75 -22.90 2.11
C ALA A 66 -5.73 -22.87 0.92
N LYS A 67 -7.01 -23.11 1.19
CA LYS A 67 -8.07 -23.06 0.17
C LYS A 67 -8.19 -21.67 -0.47
N ALA A 68 -8.17 -20.60 0.31
CA ALA A 68 -8.22 -19.24 -0.23
C ALA A 68 -6.97 -18.91 -1.06
N CYS A 69 -5.78 -19.36 -0.66
CA CYS A 69 -4.57 -19.21 -1.45
C CYS A 69 -4.66 -19.97 -2.79
N GLU A 70 -5.18 -21.20 -2.80
CA GLU A 70 -5.30 -22.04 -3.99
C GLU A 70 -6.37 -21.54 -4.97
N GLU A 71 -7.54 -21.16 -4.46
CA GLU A 71 -8.70 -20.78 -5.29
C GLU A 71 -8.68 -19.29 -5.68
N TRP A 72 -8.18 -18.41 -4.80
CA TRP A 72 -8.24 -16.96 -4.99
C TRP A 72 -6.87 -16.29 -5.10
N GLY A 73 -5.87 -16.78 -4.38
CA GLY A 73 -4.60 -16.07 -4.18
C GLY A 73 -4.72 -14.78 -3.36
N PHE A 74 -5.91 -14.50 -2.80
CA PHE A 74 -6.21 -13.31 -1.99
C PHE A 74 -7.39 -13.57 -1.03
N PHE A 75 -7.34 -12.99 0.16
CA PHE A 75 -8.41 -13.07 1.16
C PHE A 75 -8.33 -11.91 2.15
N GLN A 76 -9.40 -11.68 2.89
CA GLN A 76 -9.44 -10.77 4.02
C GLN A 76 -9.30 -11.55 5.33
N VAL A 77 -8.73 -10.92 6.36
CA VAL A 77 -8.65 -11.50 7.71
C VAL A 77 -9.42 -10.64 8.70
N ILE A 78 -10.12 -11.29 9.64
CA ILE A 78 -10.76 -10.65 10.80
C ILE A 78 -10.24 -11.28 12.08
N ILE A 79 -10.36 -10.56 13.20
CA ILE A 79 -9.89 -11.02 14.52
C ILE A 79 -8.41 -11.45 14.49
N HIS A 80 -7.60 -10.75 13.70
CA HIS A 80 -6.18 -11.05 13.45
C HIS A 80 -5.24 -10.68 14.60
N GLY A 81 -5.77 -10.28 15.77
CA GLY A 81 -4.99 -9.99 16.98
C GLY A 81 -4.20 -8.67 16.99
N VAL A 82 -4.21 -7.89 15.90
CA VAL A 82 -3.60 -6.55 15.89
C VAL A 82 -4.59 -5.56 16.52
N ALA A 83 -4.13 -4.85 17.55
CA ALA A 83 -4.98 -3.92 18.27
C ALA A 83 -5.51 -2.80 17.34
N PRO A 84 -6.82 -2.48 17.36
CA PRO A 84 -7.40 -1.44 16.49
C PRO A 84 -6.70 -0.09 16.61
N ILE A 85 -6.30 0.30 17.83
CA ILE A 85 -5.56 1.54 18.08
C ILE A 85 -4.25 1.62 17.30
N LEU A 86 -3.54 0.50 17.11
CA LEU A 86 -2.29 0.48 16.34
C LEU A 86 -2.56 0.75 14.85
N MET A 87 -3.65 0.19 14.31
CA MET A 87 -4.05 0.44 12.92
C MET A 87 -4.45 1.90 12.70
N GLU A 88 -5.19 2.50 13.65
CA GLU A 88 -5.55 3.91 13.62
C GLU A 88 -4.33 4.83 13.71
N GLU A 89 -3.40 4.54 14.63
CA GLU A 89 -2.15 5.29 14.77
C GLU A 89 -1.30 5.21 13.50
N PHE A 90 -1.13 4.02 12.92
CA PHE A 90 -0.40 3.84 11.66
C PHE A 90 -1.05 4.63 10.51
N ARG A 91 -2.37 4.57 10.37
CA ARG A 91 -3.11 5.35 9.37
C ARG A 91 -2.91 6.84 9.58
N GLY A 92 -3.00 7.33 10.82
CA GLY A 92 -2.77 8.74 11.15
C GLY A 92 -1.35 9.20 10.80
N VAL A 93 -0.35 8.35 10.99
CA VAL A 93 1.04 8.62 10.58
C VAL A 93 1.18 8.66 9.05
N ALA A 94 0.55 7.76 8.32
CA ALA A 94 0.55 7.78 6.86
C ALA A 94 -0.15 9.03 6.31
N ASP A 95 -1.37 9.31 6.78
CA ASP A 95 -2.16 10.49 6.40
C ASP A 95 -1.40 11.78 6.73
N GLY A 96 -0.78 11.83 7.90
CA GLY A 96 0.06 12.96 8.33
C GLY A 96 1.26 13.20 7.40
N PHE A 97 1.92 12.15 6.92
CA PHE A 97 3.02 12.28 5.95
C PHE A 97 2.54 12.83 4.61
N PHE A 98 1.47 12.28 4.03
CA PHE A 98 0.97 12.73 2.73
C PHE A 98 0.31 14.11 2.77
N SER A 99 -0.04 14.59 3.96
CA SER A 99 -0.52 15.97 4.19
C SER A 99 0.61 17.00 4.30
N LEU A 100 1.88 16.59 4.40
CA LEU A 100 3.02 17.50 4.39
C LEU A 100 3.16 18.23 3.05
N SER A 101 3.92 19.33 3.06
CA SER A 101 4.22 20.05 1.83
C SER A 101 5.01 19.17 0.85
N GLN A 102 4.96 19.52 -0.44
CA GLN A 102 5.71 18.77 -1.44
C GLN A 102 7.23 18.83 -1.16
N GLU A 103 7.73 19.97 -0.69
CA GLU A 103 9.12 20.20 -0.30
C GLU A 103 9.54 19.29 0.84
N GLU A 104 8.70 19.17 1.88
CA GLU A 104 8.97 18.29 3.03
C GLU A 104 8.97 16.81 2.59
N LYS A 105 8.05 16.39 1.73
CA LYS A 105 8.01 15.00 1.23
C LYS A 105 9.20 14.66 0.33
N VAL A 106 9.72 15.63 -0.42
CA VAL A 106 10.90 15.47 -1.28
C VAL A 106 12.18 15.17 -0.48
N GLU A 107 12.27 15.57 0.79
CA GLU A 107 13.38 15.17 1.67
C GLU A 107 13.46 13.65 1.84
N CYS A 108 12.31 12.97 1.77
CA CYS A 108 12.19 11.53 1.85
C CYS A 108 12.28 10.82 0.49
N ALA A 109 12.60 11.52 -0.59
CA ALA A 109 12.57 10.95 -1.92
C ALA A 109 13.55 9.80 -2.13
N VAL A 110 13.21 8.91 -3.06
CA VAL A 110 14.10 7.83 -3.52
C VAL A 110 15.42 8.43 -4.03
N LYS A 111 16.53 7.96 -3.46
CA LYS A 111 17.89 8.38 -3.83
C LYS A 111 18.49 7.41 -4.86
N PRO A 112 19.46 7.85 -5.68
CA PRO A 112 20.16 6.95 -6.61
C PRO A 112 20.71 5.72 -5.89
N GLY A 113 20.45 4.53 -6.45
CA GLY A 113 20.85 3.25 -5.87
C GLY A 113 19.93 2.69 -4.77
N MET A 114 18.85 3.39 -4.41
CA MET A 114 17.86 2.93 -3.44
C MET A 114 16.55 2.53 -4.12
N CYS A 115 15.84 1.56 -3.54
CA CYS A 115 14.49 1.14 -3.95
C CYS A 115 13.39 1.57 -2.96
N VAL A 116 13.76 2.34 -1.96
CA VAL A 116 12.89 2.88 -0.90
C VAL A 116 12.91 4.40 -0.93
N GLY A 117 11.86 5.02 -0.41
CA GLY A 117 11.64 6.46 -0.35
C GLY A 117 10.29 6.89 -0.91
N TYR A 118 10.08 8.20 -0.94
CA TYR A 118 8.93 8.85 -1.54
C TYR A 118 9.12 9.01 -3.06
N GLY A 119 8.09 8.69 -3.82
CA GLY A 119 8.08 8.94 -5.26
C GLY A 119 7.03 8.14 -6.02
N ARG A 120 7.16 8.16 -7.34
CA ARG A 120 6.37 7.31 -8.22
C ARG A 120 7.15 6.02 -8.48
N PHE A 121 6.48 4.89 -8.23
CA PHE A 121 7.01 3.57 -8.47
C PHE A 121 6.17 2.86 -9.52
N PHE A 122 6.73 1.82 -10.13
CA PHE A 122 6.04 0.94 -11.07
C PHE A 122 5.58 1.68 -12.35
N GLU A 123 6.54 2.19 -13.11
CA GLU A 123 6.31 2.56 -14.51
C GLU A 123 6.46 1.32 -15.39
N THR A 124 5.55 1.17 -16.34
CA THR A 124 5.63 0.14 -17.38
C THR A 124 6.79 0.43 -18.34
N SER A 125 7.23 -0.59 -19.09
CA SER A 125 8.32 -0.44 -20.07
C SER A 125 8.03 0.58 -21.17
N ASP A 126 6.75 0.80 -21.47
CA ASP A 126 6.24 1.80 -22.43
C ASP A 126 6.05 3.20 -21.80
N GLY A 127 6.47 3.40 -20.54
CA GLY A 127 6.48 4.69 -19.87
C GLY A 127 5.14 5.14 -19.30
N VAL A 128 4.14 4.24 -19.27
CA VAL A 128 2.87 4.47 -18.58
C VAL A 128 3.08 4.32 -17.08
N ALA A 129 2.67 5.34 -16.33
CA ALA A 129 2.83 5.41 -14.89
C ALA A 129 1.50 5.26 -14.15
N ASN A 130 1.57 4.75 -12.93
CA ASN A 130 0.42 4.70 -12.04
C ASN A 130 -0.01 6.11 -11.58
N TRP A 131 -1.33 6.30 -11.42
CA TRP A 131 -1.92 7.49 -10.82
C TRP A 131 -1.81 7.46 -9.29
N ALA A 132 -0.58 7.35 -8.78
CA ALA A 132 -0.29 7.28 -7.35
C ALA A 132 1.07 7.88 -7.01
N ASP A 133 1.14 8.54 -5.86
CA ASP A 133 2.39 8.81 -5.15
C ASP A 133 2.56 7.75 -4.08
N ASN A 134 3.77 7.24 -3.88
CA ASN A 134 4.02 6.19 -2.90
C ASN A 134 5.16 6.59 -1.97
N LEU A 135 5.14 6.00 -0.79
CA LEU A 135 6.24 6.00 0.16
C LEU A 135 6.55 4.53 0.45
N ILE A 136 7.71 4.05 0.01
CA ILE A 136 8.15 2.68 0.25
C ILE A 136 9.26 2.70 1.30
N LEU A 137 9.13 1.88 2.33
CA LEU A 137 10.08 1.79 3.44
C LEU A 137 10.33 0.32 3.75
N PHE A 138 11.53 0.02 4.23
CA PHE A 138 11.77 -1.24 4.91
C PHE A 138 11.34 -1.10 6.38
N SER A 139 10.44 -1.96 6.83
CA SER A 139 9.90 -1.96 8.20
C SER A 139 10.36 -3.15 9.05
N TYR A 140 11.15 -4.06 8.48
CA TYR A 140 11.65 -5.24 9.17
C TYR A 140 13.04 -5.60 8.65
N GLY A 141 13.99 -5.84 9.56
CA GLY A 141 15.38 -6.17 9.26
C GLY A 141 16.36 -5.55 10.26
N ASP A 142 17.66 -5.83 10.10
CA ASP A 142 18.71 -5.21 10.92
C ASP A 142 18.70 -3.69 10.73
N GLU A 143 18.31 -2.94 11.77
CA GLU A 143 18.20 -1.48 11.77
C GLU A 143 19.46 -0.78 11.25
N LYS A 144 20.65 -1.36 11.50
CA LYS A 144 21.92 -0.80 11.04
C LYS A 144 22.09 -0.90 9.51
N LYS A 145 21.26 -1.69 8.85
CA LYS A 145 21.23 -1.92 7.40
C LYS A 145 19.98 -1.34 6.73
N LEU A 146 18.99 -0.88 7.50
CA LEU A 146 17.80 -0.21 6.96
C LEU A 146 18.21 1.19 6.47
N ALA A 147 18.64 1.25 5.20
CA ALA A 147 18.98 2.50 4.53
C ALA A 147 17.72 3.26 4.06
N ASN A 148 16.72 3.42 4.94
CA ASN A 148 15.54 4.22 4.62
C ASN A 148 15.99 5.68 4.40
N PRO A 149 15.80 6.27 3.20
CA PRO A 149 16.20 7.65 2.93
C PRO A 149 15.38 8.64 3.75
N CYS A 150 14.22 8.18 4.24
CA CYS A 150 13.29 8.91 5.06
C CYS A 150 13.46 8.53 6.53
N MET A 151 14.09 9.41 7.27
CA MET A 151 14.10 9.42 8.73
C MET A 151 13.44 10.71 9.24
N SER A 152 12.41 11.19 8.54
CA SER A 152 11.72 12.44 8.92
C SER A 152 11.23 12.35 10.37
N SER A 153 11.37 13.44 11.13
CA SER A 153 10.75 13.57 12.45
C SER A 153 9.26 13.91 12.35
N LYS A 154 8.75 14.09 11.14
CA LYS A 154 7.38 14.45 10.81
C LYS A 154 6.74 13.36 9.92
N PRO A 155 5.50 12.93 10.24
CA PRO A 155 4.78 13.24 11.47
C PRO A 155 5.45 12.65 12.73
N LYS A 156 5.06 13.13 13.91
CA LYS A 156 5.55 12.58 15.18
C LYS A 156 5.32 11.07 15.19
N ARG A 157 6.26 10.31 15.76
CA ARG A 157 6.27 8.83 15.80
C ARG A 157 6.44 8.14 14.45
N PHE A 158 6.62 8.84 13.33
CA PHE A 158 6.88 8.20 12.02
C PHE A 158 7.99 7.15 12.11
N ARG A 159 9.12 7.49 12.74
CA ARG A 159 10.22 6.54 12.93
C ARG A 159 9.84 5.28 13.72
N GLN A 160 8.97 5.38 14.73
CA GLN A 160 8.55 4.26 15.58
C GLN A 160 7.72 3.21 14.83
N TRP A 161 7.16 3.58 13.66
CA TRP A 161 6.37 2.69 12.81
C TRP A 161 7.18 2.12 11.63
N THR A 162 8.43 2.55 11.48
CA THR A 162 9.27 2.24 10.33
C THR A 162 10.56 1.51 10.72
N THR A 163 10.66 1.09 11.99
CA THR A 163 11.72 0.30 12.63
C THR A 163 11.08 -0.73 13.54
#